data_AF-A0A5J4X6K9-F1
#
_entry.id   AF-A0A5J4X6K9-F1
#
_cell.length_a   1.000
_cell.length_b   1.000
_cell.length_c   1.000
_cell.angle_alpha   90.00
_cell.angle_beta   90.00
_cell.angle_gamma   90.00
#
_symmetry.space_group_name_H-M   'P 1'
#
loop_
_entity.id
_entity.type
_entity.pdbx_description
1 polymer ?
#
loop_
_entity_poly.entity_id
_entity_poly.type
_entity_poly.pdbx_seq_one_letter_code
_entity_poly.pdbx_strand_id
1 'polypeptide(L)'
;MSSHQYKDFKIEKKLLGGAMGKTFLVQLLTTGIFYVMKYLDYIDDDDKAVADSEISQMLKLASKFTVVLVETIIYGAQICLIMEYYKGGDLRNTITDLQKMPEKDRSI
;
A
#
# COMPACT_ATOMS: atom_id res chain seq x y z
N MET A 1 -15.18 10.40 -0.30
CA MET A 1 -16.12 9.40 -0.85
C MET A 1 -15.35 8.54 -1.81
N SER A 2 -15.33 7.24 -1.61
CA SER A 2 -14.62 6.26 -2.46
C SER A 2 -15.29 6.23 -3.83
N SER A 3 -14.50 6.31 -4.91
CA SER A 3 -15.05 6.28 -6.27
C SER A 3 -15.17 4.86 -6.80
N HIS A 4 -14.41 3.93 -6.22
CA HIS A 4 -14.34 2.55 -6.66
C HIS A 4 -14.84 1.58 -5.59
N GLN A 5 -15.35 0.43 -6.04
CA GLN A 5 -15.73 -0.70 -5.18
C GLN A 5 -14.62 -1.74 -5.17
N TYR A 6 -14.58 -2.57 -4.13
CA TYR A 6 -13.59 -3.65 -4.00
C TYR A 6 -13.51 -4.55 -5.24
N LYS A 7 -14.66 -4.88 -5.84
CA LYS A 7 -14.77 -5.74 -7.03
C LYS A 7 -14.14 -5.13 -8.29
N ASP A 8 -13.87 -3.82 -8.29
CA ASP A 8 -13.24 -3.14 -9.42
C ASP A 8 -11.73 -3.38 -9.45
N PHE A 9 -11.17 -4.00 -8.40
CA PHE A 9 -9.76 -4.33 -8.29
C PHE A 9 -9.54 -5.84 -8.42
N LYS A 10 -8.55 -6.21 -9.21
CA LYS A 10 -8.03 -7.57 -9.31
C LYS A 10 -6.76 -7.71 -8.47
N ILE A 11 -6.71 -8.69 -7.57
CA ILE A 11 -5.50 -9.00 -6.81
C ILE A 11 -4.50 -9.74 -7.71
N GLU A 12 -3.32 -9.16 -7.88
CA GLU A 12 -2.27 -9.71 -8.73
C GLU A 12 -1.25 -10.51 -7.92
N LYS A 13 -0.81 -9.96 -6.78
CA LYS A 13 0.08 -10.67 -5.85
C LYS A 13 -0.02 -10.14 -4.44
N LYS A 14 0.26 -11.01 -3.46
CA LYS A 14 0.51 -10.58 -2.09
C LYS A 14 1.91 -9.95 -2.00
N LEU A 15 2.01 -8.77 -1.43
CA LEU A 15 3.29 -8.13 -1.12
C LEU A 15 3.74 -8.58 0.28
N LEU A 16 5.05 -8.62 0.52
CA LEU A 16 5.58 -8.81 1.87
C LEU A 16 5.09 -7.63 2.73
N GLY A 17 4.17 -7.93 3.66
CA GLY A 17 3.52 -6.93 4.51
C GLY A 17 4.41 -6.54 5.68
N GLY A 18 4.24 -5.31 6.17
CA GLY A 18 4.81 -4.86 7.44
C GLY A 18 4.06 -5.44 8.64
N ALA A 19 4.36 -4.92 9.84
CA ALA A 19 3.79 -5.39 11.10
C ALA A 19 2.25 -5.22 11.23
N MET A 20 1.64 -4.38 10.39
CA MET A 20 0.22 -4.05 10.46
C MET A 20 -0.45 -4.42 9.13
N GLY A 21 -1.30 -5.45 9.15
CA GLY A 21 -2.18 -5.78 8.02
C GLY A 21 -1.55 -6.59 6.87
N LYS A 22 -2.42 -7.02 5.95
CA LYS A 22 -2.02 -7.73 4.72
C LYS A 22 -1.99 -6.75 3.56
N THR A 23 -0.89 -6.75 2.80
CA THR A 23 -0.70 -5.85 1.66
C THR A 23 -0.69 -6.62 0.35
N PHE A 24 -1.37 -6.09 -0.66
CA PHE A 24 -1.54 -6.69 -1.98
C PHE A 24 -1.21 -5.69 -3.07
N LEU A 25 -0.60 -6.16 -4.16
CA LEU A 25 -0.60 -5.45 -5.43
C LEU A 25 -1.92 -5.77 -6.13
N VAL A 26 -2.64 -4.71 -6.50
CA VAL A 26 -3.92 -4.83 -7.19
C VAL A 26 -3.90 -4.04 -8.49
N GLN A 27 -4.71 -4.45 -9.44
CA GLN A 27 -4.92 -3.74 -10.70
C GLN A 27 -6.37 -3.26 -10.77
N LEU A 28 -6.57 -1.97 -11.03
CA LEU A 28 -7.89 -1.42 -11.30
C LEU A 28 -8.36 -1.89 -12.68
N LEU A 29 -9.49 -2.59 -12.75
CA LEU A 29 -9.96 -3.25 -13.97
C LEU A 29 -10.31 -2.27 -15.10
N THR A 30 -10.79 -1.08 -14.77
CA THR A 30 -11.23 -0.08 -15.75
C THR A 30 -10.07 0.59 -16.49
N THR A 31 -8.97 0.85 -15.79
CA THR A 31 -7.80 1.58 -16.34
C THR A 31 -6.58 0.71 -16.56
N GLY A 32 -6.53 -0.48 -15.94
CA GLY A 32 -5.36 -1.34 -15.90
C GLY A 32 -4.22 -0.82 -15.02
N ILE A 33 -4.42 0.28 -14.28
CA ILE A 33 -3.41 0.89 -13.41
C ILE A 33 -3.23 0.05 -12.15
N PHE A 34 -1.98 -0.05 -11.69
CA PHE A 34 -1.63 -0.78 -10.48
C PHE A 34 -1.66 0.11 -9.24
N TYR A 35 -2.19 -0.43 -8.16
CA TYR A 35 -2.24 0.17 -6.83
C TYR A 35 -1.79 -0.83 -5.78
N VAL A 36 -1.49 -0.32 -4.58
CA VAL A 36 -1.29 -1.15 -3.39
C VAL A 36 -2.55 -1.12 -2.56
N MET A 37 -3.07 -2.28 -2.20
CA MET A 37 -4.24 -2.44 -1.33
C MET A 37 -3.80 -3.03 0.00
N LYS A 38 -4.02 -2.31 1.09
CA LYS A 38 -3.74 -2.78 2.45
C LYS A 38 -5.04 -3.07 3.19
N TYR A 39 -5.14 -4.23 3.82
CA TYR A 39 -6.28 -4.60 4.68
C TYR A 39 -5.99 -4.29 6.13
N LEU A 40 -6.97 -3.66 6.77
CA LEU A 40 -7.09 -3.52 8.20
C LEU A 40 -8.44 -4.07 8.63
N ASP A 41 -8.47 -4.72 9.79
CA ASP A 41 -9.73 -5.12 10.41
C ASP A 41 -10.51 -3.86 10.82
N TYR A 42 -11.83 -3.91 10.68
CA TYR A 42 -12.72 -2.75 10.87
C TYR A 42 -14.05 -3.22 11.46
N ILE A 43 -13.98 -3.97 12.58
CA ILE A 43 -15.12 -4.67 13.17
C ILE A 43 -15.60 -3.94 14.42
N ASP A 44 -14.80 -4.00 15.48
CA ASP A 44 -15.07 -3.34 16.75
C ASP A 44 -14.53 -1.91 16.77
N ASP A 45 -14.77 -1.20 17.86
CA ASP A 45 -14.40 0.22 17.94
C ASP A 45 -12.90 0.42 18.16
N ASP A 46 -12.18 -0.58 18.70
CA ASP A 46 -10.72 -0.54 18.82
C ASP A 46 -10.07 -0.71 17.44
N ASP A 47 -10.55 -1.67 16.64
CA ASP A 47 -10.15 -1.86 15.24
C ASP A 47 -10.35 -0.59 14.42
N LYS A 48 -11.54 0.03 14.53
CA LYS A 48 -11.85 1.28 13.83
C LYS A 48 -10.94 2.41 14.28
N ALA A 49 -10.69 2.55 15.58
CA ALA A 49 -9.81 3.60 16.10
C ALA A 49 -8.37 3.45 15.55
N VAL A 50 -7.87 2.22 15.46
CA VAL A 50 -6.54 1.94 14.86
C VAL A 50 -6.53 2.29 13.37
N ALA A 51 -7.53 1.84 12.61
CA ALA A 51 -7.60 2.10 11.18
C ALA A 51 -7.79 3.59 10.86
N ASP A 52 -8.68 4.29 11.58
CA ASP A 52 -8.96 5.71 11.41
C ASP A 52 -7.74 6.56 11.79
N SER A 53 -6.98 6.15 12.82
CA SER A 53 -5.70 6.77 13.18
C SER A 53 -4.67 6.61 12.06
N GLU A 54 -4.54 5.41 11.48
CA GLU A 54 -3.63 5.18 10.36
C GLU A 54 -4.01 6.05 9.14
N ILE A 55 -5.29 6.07 8.77
CA ILE A 55 -5.81 6.91 7.67
C ILE A 55 -5.54 8.39 7.94
N SER A 56 -5.82 8.86 9.16
CA SER A 56 -5.60 10.26 9.55
C SER A 56 -4.13 10.65 9.49
N GLN A 57 -3.23 9.76 9.90
CA GLN A 57 -1.78 9.98 9.80
C GLN A 57 -1.31 10.06 8.35
N MET A 58 -1.78 9.16 7.48
CA MET A 58 -1.45 9.22 6.06
C MET A 58 -1.89 10.52 5.40
N LEU A 59 -3.12 10.97 5.69
CA LEU A 59 -3.64 12.24 5.17
C LEU A 59 -2.84 13.44 5.70
N LYS A 60 -2.49 13.45 7.00
CA LYS A 60 -1.72 14.54 7.61
C LYS A 60 -0.29 14.63 7.07
N LEU A 61 0.32 13.50 6.73
CA LEU A 61 1.69 13.40 6.23
C LEU A 61 1.77 13.35 4.70
N ALA A 62 0.65 13.60 4.00
CA ALA A 62 0.59 13.56 2.56
C ALA A 62 1.56 14.58 1.94
N SER A 63 2.50 14.06 1.15
CA SER A 63 3.56 14.83 0.51
C SER A 63 4.10 14.05 -0.68
N LYS A 64 4.83 14.72 -1.57
CA LYS A 64 5.49 14.09 -2.72
C LYS A 64 6.55 13.03 -2.35
N PHE A 65 6.91 12.95 -1.07
CA PHE A 65 7.91 12.02 -0.54
C PHE A 65 7.31 10.90 0.31
N THR A 66 5.99 10.88 0.49
CA THR A 66 5.28 9.86 1.25
C THR A 66 4.34 9.09 0.34
N VAL A 67 4.02 7.86 0.73
CA VAL A 67 3.05 7.04 -0.01
C VAL A 67 1.69 7.71 0.07
N VAL A 68 1.11 8.00 -1.10
CA VAL A 68 -0.19 8.68 -1.19
C VAL A 68 -1.34 7.69 -1.02
N LEU A 69 -2.24 7.99 -0.09
CA LEU A 69 -3.54 7.34 0.03
C LEU A 69 -4.47 7.90 -1.06
N VAL A 70 -4.89 7.04 -1.99
CA VAL A 70 -5.78 7.38 -3.10
C VAL A 70 -7.23 7.37 -2.62
N GLU A 71 -7.65 6.28 -1.98
CA GLU A 71 -8.99 6.15 -1.41
C GLU A 71 -9.04 5.02 -0.36
N THR A 72 -10.16 4.94 0.35
CA THR A 72 -10.45 3.87 1.31
C THR A 72 -11.75 3.17 0.91
N ILE A 73 -11.83 1.85 1.05
CA ILE A 73 -13.00 1.05 0.65
C ILE A 73 -13.35 0.12 1.80
N ILE A 74 -14.58 0.22 2.31
CA ILE A 74 -15.08 -0.73 3.30
C ILE A 74 -15.57 -1.98 2.56
N TYR A 75 -15.10 -3.15 2.99
CA TYR A 75 -15.47 -4.43 2.41
C TYR A 75 -15.70 -5.47 3.52
N GLY A 76 -16.98 -5.72 3.83
CA GLY A 76 -17.38 -6.62 4.91
C GLY A 76 -16.87 -6.13 6.26
N ALA A 77 -16.04 -6.95 6.91
CA ALA A 77 -15.46 -6.73 8.23
C ALA A 77 -14.11 -5.98 8.19
N GLN A 78 -13.72 -5.47 7.03
CA GLN A 78 -12.39 -4.90 6.79
C GLN A 78 -12.49 -3.56 6.05
N ILE A 79 -11.46 -2.74 6.22
CA ILE A 79 -11.22 -1.55 5.42
C ILE A 79 -9.97 -1.74 4.57
N CYS A 80 -10.11 -1.43 3.28
CA CYS A 80 -9.05 -1.50 2.29
C CYS A 80 -8.51 -0.09 2.02
N LEU A 81 -7.22 0.11 2.24
CA LEU A 81 -6.53 1.36 1.92
C LEU A 81 -5.88 1.20 0.54
N ILE A 82 -6.33 2.01 -0.43
CA ILE A 82 -5.79 2.02 -1.79
C ILE A 82 -4.71 3.11 -1.86
N MET A 83 -3.50 2.70 -2.19
CA MET A 83 -2.31 3.54 -2.21
C MET A 83 -1.62 3.46 -3.57
N GLU A 84 -0.82 4.48 -3.89
CA GLU A 84 -0.01 4.45 -5.11
C GLU A 84 1.00 3.29 -5.11
N TYR A 85 1.18 2.66 -6.26
CA TYR A 85 2.18 1.61 -6.44
C TYR A 85 3.49 2.16 -7.02
N TYR A 86 4.57 2.00 -6.26
CA TYR A 86 5.92 2.32 -6.70
C TYR A 86 6.64 1.05 -7.17
N LYS A 87 6.95 0.99 -8.48
CA LYS A 87 7.58 -0.17 -9.12
C LYS A 87 8.95 -0.54 -8.54
N GLY A 88 9.68 0.44 -8.02
CA GLY A 88 11.01 0.26 -7.40
C GLY A 88 11.00 -0.50 -6.07
N GLY A 89 9.84 -0.64 -5.42
CA GLY A 89 9.73 -1.36 -4.14
C GLY A 89 10.48 -0.69 -2.98
N ASP A 90 10.87 -1.50 -1.98
CA ASP A 90 11.64 -1.05 -0.81
C ASP A 90 13.10 -0.80 -1.20
N LEU A 91 13.66 0.33 -0.76
CA LEU A 91 15.06 0.69 -0.93
C LEU A 91 16.03 -0.41 -0.42
N ARG A 92 15.64 -1.21 0.58
CA ARG A 92 16.40 -2.37 1.07
C ARG A 92 16.68 -3.39 -0.03
N ASN A 93 15.75 -3.58 -0.96
CA ASN A 93 15.95 -4.48 -2.10
C ASN A 93 17.04 -3.92 -3.01
N THR A 94 16.96 -2.63 -3.33
CA THR A 94 17.98 -1.93 -4.13
C THR A 94 19.35 -1.99 -3.47
N ILE A 95 19.43 -1.75 -2.15
CA ILE A 95 20.70 -1.84 -1.40
C ILE A 95 21.27 -3.25 -1.48
N THR A 96 20.41 -4.28 -1.33
CA THR A 96 20.83 -5.69 -1.39
C THR A 96 21.37 -6.05 -2.77
N ASP A 97 20.76 -5.54 -3.84
CA ASP A 97 21.23 -5.77 -5.21
C ASP A 97 22.54 -5.03 -5.50
N LEU A 98 22.69 -3.79 -5.00
CA LEU A 98 23.95 -3.04 -5.08
C LEU A 98 25.09 -3.73 -4.31
N GLN A 99 24.80 -4.35 -3.17
CA GLN A 99 25.78 -5.12 -2.39
C GLN A 99 26.30 -6.36 -3.12
N LYS A 100 25.58 -6.89 -4.12
CA LYS A 100 26.08 -7.99 -4.96
C LYS A 100 27.13 -7.53 -5.98
N MET A 101 27.23 -6.22 -6.25
CA MET A 101 28.21 -5.66 -7.17
C MET A 101 29.57 -5.49 -6.48
N PRO A 102 30.70 -5.60 -7.21
CA PRO A 102 32.03 -5.28 -6.70
C PRO A 102 32.10 -3.83 -6.22
N GLU A 103 32.84 -3.53 -5.15
CA GLU A 103 32.92 -2.19 -4.55
C GLU A 103 33.32 -1.09 -5.55
N LYS A 104 34.14 -1.43 -6.55
CA LYS A 104 34.62 -0.53 -7.60
C LYS A 104 33.50 -0.02 -8.52
N ASP A 105 32.43 -0.81 -8.65
CA ASP A 105 31.29 -0.53 -9.52
C ASP A 105 30.10 0.06 -8.74
N ARG A 106 30.21 0.13 -7.39
CA ARG A 106 29.23 0.79 -6.52
C ARG A 106 29.47 2.31 -6.54
N SER A 107 29.28 2.96 -7.68
CA SER A 107 29.26 4.43 -7.74
C SER A 107 27.87 4.94 -7.33
N ILE A 108 27.82 5.66 -6.20
CA ILE A 108 26.73 6.56 -5.81
C ILE A 108 26.96 7.95 -6.37
#